data_AF-B3CTZ8-F1
#
_entry.id   AF-B3CTZ8-F1
#
_cell.length_a   1.000
_cell.length_b   1.000
_cell.length_c   1.000
_cell.angle_alpha   90.00
_cell.angle_beta   90.00
_cell.angle_gamma   90.00
#
_symmetry.space_group_name_H-M   'P 1'
#
loop_
_entity.id
_entity.type
_entity.pdbx_description
1 polymer ?
#
loop_
_entity_poly.entity_id
_entity_poly.type
_entity_poly.pdbx_seq_one_letter_code
_entity_poly.pdbx_strand_id
1 'polypeptide(L)' 'MTIYSPDLNPIEHYWFKIKHEIRKVTPQFKDISMSVEHVMQFI' A
#
# COMPACT_ATOMS: atom_id res chain seq x y z
N MET A 1 2.64 -21.46 20.48
CA MET A 1 1.57 -20.61 19.93
C MET A 1 2.16 -19.25 19.62
N THR A 2 2.48 -18.95 18.37
CA THR A 2 2.98 -17.63 17.97
C THR A 2 1.76 -16.76 17.64
N ILE A 3 1.32 -15.97 18.62
CA ILE A 3 0.08 -15.15 18.55
C ILE A 3 0.23 -13.95 17.59
N TYR A 4 1.44 -13.65 17.12
CA TYR A 4 1.72 -12.54 16.21
C TYR A 4 2.70 -12.96 15.12
N SER A 5 2.20 -13.58 14.06
CA SER A 5 2.94 -13.70 12.79
C SER A 5 2.28 -12.79 11.76
N PRO A 6 2.56 -11.46 11.81
CA PRO A 6 2.01 -10.51 10.85
C PRO A 6 2.38 -10.87 9.40
N ASP A 7 3.51 -11.57 9.21
CA ASP A 7 3.97 -12.07 7.92
C ASP A 7 3.06 -13.16 7.29
N LEU A 8 2.20 -13.82 8.08
CA LEU A 8 1.27 -14.85 7.62
C LEU A 8 -0.15 -14.33 7.34
N ASN A 9 -0.42 -13.05 7.59
CA ASN A 9 -1.72 -12.46 7.34
C ASN A 9 -1.78 -11.89 5.90
N PRO A 10 -2.55 -12.49 4.97
CA PRO A 10 -2.59 -12.06 3.57
C PRO A 10 -3.03 -10.59 3.41
N ILE A 11 -3.76 -10.03 4.36
CA ILE A 11 -4.16 -8.62 4.34
C ILE A 11 -2.97 -7.67 4.57
N GLU A 12 -1.98 -8.06 5.37
CA GLU A 12 -0.79 -7.23 5.62
C GLU A 12 0.11 -7.19 4.39
N HIS A 13 0.21 -8.31 3.68
CA HIS A 13 0.91 -8.36 2.40
C HIS A 13 0.23 -7.47 1.34
N TYR A 14 -1.10 -7.47 1.31
CA TYR A 14 -1.88 -6.60 0.44
C TYR A 14 -1.64 -5.11 0.75
N TRP A 15 -1.75 -4.72 2.02
CA TRP A 15 -1.48 -3.34 2.45
C TRP A 15 -0.03 -2.92 2.23
N PHE A 16 0.93 -3.84 2.35
CA PHE A 16 2.33 -3.57 2.05
C PHE A 16 2.50 -3.20 0.57
N LYS A 17 1.92 -3.98 -0.34
CA LYS A 17 1.97 -3.73 -1.79
C LYS A 17 1.37 -2.36 -2.15
N ILE A 18 0.19 -2.04 -1.61
CA ILE A 18 -0.49 -0.75 -1.86
C ILE A 18 0.36 0.42 -1.37
N LYS A 19 0.83 0.36 -0.12
CA LYS A 19 1.68 1.42 0.46
C LYS A 19 2.98 1.61 -0.33
N HIS A 20 3.57 0.51 -0.82
CA HIS A 20 4.78 0.54 -1.61
C HIS A 20 4.57 1.27 -2.95
N GLU A 21 3.50 0.96 -3.68
CA GLU A 21 3.20 1.62 -4.94
C GLU A 21 2.82 3.10 -4.75
N ILE A 22 2.01 3.43 -3.73
CA ILE A 22 1.70 4.83 -3.40
C ILE A 22 2.99 5.61 -3.13
N ARG A 23 3.93 5.05 -2.37
CA ARG A 23 5.20 5.72 -2.03
C ARG A 23 6.09 5.97 -3.26
N LYS A 24 6.02 5.11 -4.28
CA LYS A 24 6.75 5.30 -5.56
C LYS A 24 6.17 6.42 -6.40
N VAL A 25 4.85 6.60 -6.39
CA VAL A 25 4.17 7.61 -7.22
C VAL A 25 3.96 8.94 -6.49
N THR A 26 3.98 8.95 -5.15
CA THR A 26 3.85 10.16 -4.31
C THR A 26 4.69 11.36 -4.79
N PRO A 27 5.99 11.22 -5.13
CA PRO A 27 6.78 12.36 -5.61
C PRO A 27 6.33 12.95 -6.96
N GLN A 28 5.46 12.26 -7.69
CA GLN A 28 4.91 12.73 -8.97
C GLN A 28 3.61 13.53 -8.81
N PHE A 29 3.01 13.51 -7.61
CA PHE A 29 1.77 14.21 -7.31
C PHE A 29 2.00 15.29 -6.25
N LYS A 30 1.17 16.33 -6.30
CA LYS A 30 1.22 17.43 -5.32
C LYS A 30 0.64 17.01 -3.97
N ASP A 31 -0.34 16.12 -4.00
CA ASP A 31 -1.07 15.66 -2.82
C ASP A 31 -1.10 14.13 -2.75
N ILE A 32 -1.09 13.61 -1.52
CA ILE A 32 -1.12 12.17 -1.28
C ILE A 32 -2.46 11.55 -1.71
N SER A 33 -3.57 12.29 -1.62
CA SER A 33 -4.89 11.86 -2.09
C SER A 33 -4.85 11.50 -3.57
N MET A 34 -4.25 12.34 -4.42
CA MET A 34 -4.10 12.09 -5.85
C MET A 34 -3.28 10.82 -6.12
N SER A 35 -2.23 10.60 -5.33
CA SER A 35 -1.38 9.41 -5.43
C SER A 35 -2.15 8.13 -5.07
N VAL A 36 -2.99 8.21 -4.04
CA VAL A 36 -3.86 7.11 -3.61
C VAL A 36 -4.90 6.82 -4.68
N GLU A 37 -5.62 7.84 -5.16
CA GLU A 37 -6.63 7.69 -6.22
C GLU A 37 -6.01 7.05 -7.47
N HIS A 38 -4.85 7.54 -7.90
CA HIS A 38 -4.13 6.98 -9.04
C HIS A 38 -3.84 5.49 -8.85
N VAL A 39 -3.22 5.08 -7.73
CA VAL A 39 -2.90 3.67 -7.47
C VAL A 39 -4.16 2.81 -7.38
N MET A 40 -5.24 3.32 -6.77
CA MET A 40 -6.51 2.60 -6.65
C MET A 40 -7.22 2.40 -8.00
N GLN A 41 -6.90 3.16 -9.05
CA GLN A 41 -7.43 2.90 -10.40
C GLN A 41 -6.77 1.69 -11.09
N PHE A 42 -5.60 1.23 -10.61
CA PHE A 42 -4.83 0.13 -11.22
C PHE A 42 -4.85 -1.18 -10.41
N ILE A 43 -5.59 -1.21 -9.30
CA ILE A 43 -5.82 -2.39 -8.45
C ILE A 43 -7.15 -3.01 -8.82
#